data_AF-A0A074Z0M3-F1
#
_entry.id   AF-A0A074Z0M3-F1
#
_cell.length_a   1.000
_cell.length_b   1.000
_cell.length_c   1.000
_cell.angle_alpha   90.00
_cell.angle_beta   90.00
_cell.angle_gamma   90.00
#
_symmetry.space_group_name_H-M   'P 1'
#
loop_
_entity.id
_entity.type
_entity.pdbx_description
1 polymer ?
#
loop_
_entity_poly.entity_id
_entity_poly.type
_entity_poly.pdbx_seq_one_letter_code
_entity_poly.pdbx_strand_id
1 'polypeptide(L)'
;MSLTTGRKRTHLEMLDSISEYQALLADISPPLNIGWPSSQKLPVGLEKDAESVQDYWKNRPLIFRTDNLTEASNDTQTQNAVVFIREILLDRLHPARLYTLDELKTFQFDILVRWNFKAEVSPMITAVDIECLFNLLHALKGDARHIKLKLFRKDMRDPTDLGVNTRKEIAPNHTGRSRFMKERILNFLHISMMKYTVYRNESMKYPSDSDSSKKLSFTIVGDREEEFVKYKDSLANSTSQTLDCMWYPDAIKQGFVEHQMCKAFDVPVTDIENDKHTAAYLATGVAIPALTTEITPQLWTRGQL
;
A
#
# COMPACT_ATOMS: atom_id res chain seq x y z
N MET A 1 48.66 41.40 1.88
CA MET A 1 47.62 41.38 2.93
C MET A 1 46.28 41.70 2.29
N SER A 2 45.36 40.74 2.23
CA SER A 2 43.96 40.92 2.62
C SER A 2 43.25 39.58 2.49
N LEU A 3 43.06 38.93 3.63
CA LEU A 3 42.15 37.81 3.84
C LEU A 3 40.75 38.36 4.13
N THR A 4 39.75 37.49 3.98
CA THR A 4 38.33 37.59 4.40
C THR A 4 37.39 38.18 3.33
N THR A 5 36.21 37.61 3.07
CA THR A 5 35.30 36.86 3.93
C THR A 5 34.56 35.75 3.17
N GLY A 6 34.82 34.49 3.50
CA GLY A 6 33.89 33.40 3.23
C GLY A 6 32.70 33.51 4.18
N ARG A 7 31.54 33.90 3.65
CA ARG A 7 30.27 33.86 4.40
C ARG A 7 29.95 32.40 4.70
N LYS A 8 30.13 31.97 5.96
CA LYS A 8 29.57 30.71 6.44
C LYS A 8 28.05 30.86 6.42
N ARG A 9 27.36 30.12 5.54
CA ARG A 9 25.90 30.00 5.57
C ARG A 9 25.49 29.51 6.97
N THR A 10 24.46 30.14 7.52
CA THR A 10 23.92 29.73 8.82
C THR A 10 23.20 28.38 8.69
N HIS A 11 23.11 27.63 9.79
CA HIS A 11 22.46 26.31 9.79
C HIS A 11 20.99 26.38 9.36
N LEU A 12 20.29 27.48 9.63
CA LEU A 12 18.92 27.71 9.13
C LEU A 12 18.88 27.91 7.60
N GLU A 13 19.79 28.71 7.02
CA GLU A 13 19.83 28.93 5.56
C GLU A 13 20.21 27.66 4.78
N MET A 14 21.00 26.76 5.39
CA MET A 14 21.28 25.44 4.81
C MET A 14 20.05 24.52 4.86
N LEU A 15 19.30 24.52 5.98
CA LEU A 15 18.06 23.76 6.12
C LEU A 15 16.97 24.24 5.15
N ASP A 16 16.84 25.56 4.96
CA ASP A 16 15.91 26.13 3.96
C ASP A 16 16.30 25.73 2.54
N SER A 17 17.61 25.76 2.20
CA SER A 17 18.07 25.33 0.86
C SER A 17 17.89 23.82 0.61
N ILE A 18 17.99 22.99 1.67
CA ILE A 18 17.75 21.54 1.58
C ILE A 18 16.25 21.27 1.45
N SER A 19 15.41 21.98 2.21
CA SER A 19 13.95 21.84 2.13
C SER A 19 13.42 22.34 0.77
N GLU A 20 13.96 23.43 0.24
CA GLU A 20 13.64 23.95 -1.09
C GLU A 20 14.14 23.01 -2.19
N TYR A 21 15.35 22.43 -2.05
CA TYR A 21 15.88 21.43 -3.00
C TYR A 21 15.10 20.11 -2.97
N GLN A 22 14.68 19.66 -1.79
CA GLN A 22 13.79 18.50 -1.63
C GLN A 22 12.40 18.76 -2.20
N ALA A 23 11.86 19.96 -2.03
CA ALA A 23 10.61 20.39 -2.67
C ALA A 23 10.75 20.47 -4.20
N LEU A 24 11.87 20.99 -4.71
CA LEU A 24 12.19 21.04 -6.13
C LEU A 24 12.34 19.64 -6.74
N LEU A 25 12.98 18.70 -6.03
CA LEU A 25 13.07 17.29 -6.43
C LEU A 25 11.71 16.57 -6.37
N ALA A 26 10.84 16.94 -5.43
CA ALA A 26 9.48 16.40 -5.33
C ALA A 26 8.56 16.91 -6.46
N ASP A 27 8.78 18.14 -6.93
CA ASP A 27 7.97 18.78 -7.99
C ASP A 27 8.45 18.44 -9.41
N ILE A 28 9.75 18.16 -9.60
CA ILE A 28 10.34 17.87 -10.93
C ILE A 28 10.34 16.37 -11.27
N SER A 29 10.08 15.48 -10.30
CA SER A 29 10.32 14.05 -10.47
C SER A 29 9.16 13.19 -9.93
N PRO A 30 8.25 12.70 -10.81
CA PRO A 30 7.11 11.91 -10.37
C PRO A 30 7.57 10.66 -9.59
N PRO A 31 6.76 10.13 -8.65
CA PRO A 31 7.14 8.94 -7.89
C PRO A 31 7.56 7.80 -8.83
N LEU A 32 8.65 7.11 -8.47
CA LEU A 32 9.17 5.98 -9.24
C LEU A 32 8.24 4.77 -9.03
N ASN A 33 7.72 4.21 -10.12
CA ASN A 33 6.88 3.02 -10.04
C ASN A 33 7.76 1.77 -10.01
N ILE A 34 7.80 1.08 -8.88
CA ILE A 34 8.63 -0.11 -8.71
C ILE A 34 8.17 -1.28 -9.60
N GLY A 35 6.94 -1.25 -10.14
CA GLY A 35 6.45 -2.24 -11.12
C GLY A 35 6.82 -1.93 -12.58
N TRP A 36 7.38 -0.75 -12.89
CA TRP A 36 7.71 -0.32 -14.25
C TRP A 36 9.23 -0.12 -14.42
N PRO A 37 9.94 -1.08 -15.04
CA PRO A 37 11.39 -1.01 -15.27
C PRO A 37 11.84 0.25 -15.99
N SER A 38 11.02 0.79 -16.90
CA SER A 38 11.30 2.05 -17.60
C SER A 38 11.41 3.26 -16.67
N SER A 39 10.71 3.24 -15.53
CA SER A 39 10.74 4.31 -14.52
C SER A 39 11.89 4.18 -13.52
N GLN A 40 12.58 3.03 -13.50
CA GLN A 40 13.63 2.70 -12.54
C GLN A 40 15.03 3.16 -12.96
N LYS A 41 15.12 3.97 -14.03
CA LYS A 41 16.40 4.43 -14.57
C LYS A 41 16.80 5.77 -13.96
N LEU A 42 18.11 5.95 -13.77
CA LEU A 42 18.68 7.26 -13.46
C LEU A 42 18.45 8.22 -14.65
N PRO A 43 18.14 9.50 -14.39
CA PRO A 43 18.14 10.52 -15.43
C PRO A 43 19.52 10.63 -16.09
N VAL A 44 19.53 10.85 -17.40
CA VAL A 44 20.77 10.99 -18.18
C VAL A 44 21.60 12.15 -17.65
N GLY A 45 22.89 11.89 -17.38
CA GLY A 45 23.85 12.87 -16.88
C GLY A 45 23.98 12.91 -15.36
N LEU A 46 23.07 12.28 -14.62
CA LEU A 46 23.14 12.19 -13.16
C LEU A 46 24.20 11.17 -12.70
N GLU A 47 24.56 10.20 -13.55
CA GLU A 47 25.57 9.17 -13.29
C GLU A 47 27.00 9.68 -13.11
N LYS A 48 27.25 10.97 -13.37
CA LYS A 48 28.59 11.57 -13.33
C LYS A 48 29.04 11.99 -11.94
N ASP A 49 28.12 12.04 -10.97
CA ASP A 49 28.40 12.45 -9.59
C ASP A 49 27.76 11.47 -8.60
N ALA A 50 28.58 10.90 -7.71
CA ALA A 50 28.15 9.88 -6.76
C ALA A 50 27.19 10.44 -5.70
N GLU A 51 27.40 11.69 -5.27
CA GLU A 51 26.52 12.34 -4.29
C GLU A 51 25.14 12.59 -4.90
N SER A 52 25.08 13.11 -6.12
CA SER A 52 23.83 13.30 -6.87
C SER A 52 23.05 11.99 -7.08
N VAL A 53 23.74 10.88 -7.40
CA VAL A 53 23.11 9.55 -7.52
C VAL A 53 22.53 9.09 -6.18
N GLN A 54 23.26 9.30 -5.09
CA GLN A 54 22.80 8.93 -3.76
C GLN A 54 21.58 9.76 -3.35
N ASP A 55 21.61 11.08 -3.58
CA ASP A 55 20.50 11.98 -3.25
C ASP A 55 19.25 11.68 -4.09
N TYR A 56 19.42 11.39 -5.38
CA TYR A 56 18.32 10.95 -6.23
C TYR A 56 17.64 9.73 -5.62
N TRP A 57 18.40 8.67 -5.34
CA TRP A 57 17.84 7.42 -4.84
C TRP A 57 17.28 7.55 -3.42
N LYS A 58 17.92 8.31 -2.54
CA LYS A 58 17.47 8.56 -1.18
C LYS A 58 16.11 9.26 -1.18
N ASN A 59 16.00 10.36 -1.94
CA ASN A 59 14.84 11.24 -1.90
C ASN A 59 13.71 10.85 -2.85
N ARG A 60 13.94 9.95 -3.82
CA ARG A 60 12.88 9.53 -4.76
C ARG A 60 11.75 8.79 -4.03
N PRO A 61 10.50 9.28 -4.10
CA PRO A 61 9.35 8.55 -3.61
C PRO A 61 9.11 7.30 -4.46
N LEU A 62 8.80 6.19 -3.81
CA LEU A 62 8.51 4.91 -4.47
C LEU A 62 7.01 4.62 -4.40
N ILE A 63 6.45 4.11 -5.50
CA ILE A 63 5.05 3.71 -5.59
C ILE A 63 4.91 2.36 -6.30
N PHE A 64 3.89 1.59 -5.95
CA PHE A 64 3.42 0.46 -6.73
C PHE A 64 1.94 0.70 -7.05
N ARG A 65 1.61 0.77 -8.34
CA ARG A 65 0.25 1.03 -8.82
C ARG A 65 -0.33 -0.22 -9.44
N THR A 66 -1.60 -0.51 -9.13
CA THR A 66 -2.35 -1.61 -9.75
C THR A 66 -3.35 -1.13 -10.81
N ASP A 67 -3.14 0.08 -11.33
CA ASP A 67 -4.07 0.86 -12.16
C ASP A 67 -4.16 0.44 -13.63
N ASN A 68 -3.13 -0.24 -14.14
CA ASN A 68 -2.96 -0.53 -15.56
C ASN A 68 -3.16 -1.99 -15.95
N LEU A 69 -4.04 -2.72 -15.23
CA LEU A 69 -3.87 -4.17 -15.22
C LEU A 69 -5.04 -5.01 -15.73
N THR A 70 -4.77 -5.74 -16.81
CA THR A 70 -5.29 -7.09 -17.02
C THR A 70 -4.54 -8.05 -16.08
N GLU A 71 -5.15 -9.16 -15.69
CA GLU A 71 -4.56 -10.15 -14.77
C GLU A 71 -3.10 -10.53 -15.14
N ALA A 72 -2.82 -10.80 -16.43
CA ALA A 72 -1.48 -11.11 -16.92
C ALA A 72 -0.44 -9.99 -16.75
N SER A 73 -0.89 -8.72 -16.79
CA SER A 73 0.01 -7.58 -16.59
C SER A 73 0.26 -7.30 -15.10
N ASN A 74 -0.66 -7.68 -14.18
CA ASN A 74 -0.39 -7.66 -12.75
C ASN A 74 0.81 -8.54 -12.41
N ASP A 75 0.84 -9.77 -12.92
CA ASP A 75 1.90 -10.72 -12.64
C ASP A 75 3.26 -10.18 -13.08
N THR A 76 3.31 -9.62 -14.29
CA THR A 76 4.54 -9.02 -14.84
C THR A 76 5.02 -7.84 -14.00
N GLN A 77 4.12 -6.92 -13.64
CA GLN A 77 4.49 -5.75 -12.82
C GLN A 77 4.88 -6.14 -11.39
N THR A 78 4.18 -7.12 -10.82
CA THR A 78 4.51 -7.67 -9.50
C THR A 78 5.88 -8.31 -9.51
N GLN A 79 6.19 -9.12 -10.52
CA GLN A 79 7.49 -9.73 -10.66
C GLN A 79 8.60 -8.68 -10.81
N ASN A 80 8.39 -7.64 -11.63
CA ASN A 80 9.33 -6.53 -11.77
C ASN A 80 9.55 -5.80 -10.43
N ALA A 81 8.49 -5.59 -9.65
CA ALA A 81 8.58 -4.96 -8.34
C ALA A 81 9.27 -5.86 -7.30
N VAL A 82 9.04 -7.16 -7.33
CA VAL A 82 9.75 -8.14 -6.50
C VAL A 82 11.25 -8.13 -6.81
N VAL A 83 11.61 -8.13 -8.11
CA VAL A 83 13.00 -8.01 -8.56
C VAL A 83 13.61 -6.71 -8.06
N PHE A 84 12.94 -5.58 -8.25
CA PHE A 84 13.41 -4.28 -7.76
C PHE A 84 13.61 -4.28 -6.23
N ILE A 85 12.69 -4.86 -5.45
CA ILE A 85 12.87 -4.99 -4.00
C ILE A 85 14.13 -5.80 -3.69
N ARG A 86 14.29 -6.98 -4.31
CA ARG A 86 15.38 -7.92 -4.00
C ARG A 86 16.75 -7.40 -4.43
N GLU A 87 16.84 -6.84 -5.63
CA GLU A 87 18.12 -6.48 -6.26
C GLU A 87 18.52 -5.04 -5.99
N ILE A 88 17.58 -4.15 -5.67
CA ILE A 88 17.86 -2.72 -5.50
C ILE A 88 17.64 -2.28 -4.05
N LEU A 89 16.48 -2.60 -3.47
CA LEU A 89 16.12 -2.12 -2.14
C LEU A 89 16.77 -2.94 -1.02
N LEU A 90 17.03 -4.22 -1.26
CA LEU A 90 17.68 -5.13 -0.30
C LEU A 90 19.18 -5.31 -0.55
N ASP A 91 19.71 -4.81 -1.66
CA ASP A 91 21.14 -4.83 -1.92
C ASP A 91 21.88 -3.91 -0.93
N ARG A 92 22.95 -4.43 -0.33
CA ARG A 92 23.77 -3.73 0.65
C ARG A 92 24.62 -2.63 0.03
N LEU A 93 24.87 -2.69 -1.28
CA LEU A 93 25.74 -1.74 -1.98
C LEU A 93 24.94 -0.66 -2.73
N HIS A 94 23.66 -0.88 -2.99
CA HIS A 94 22.85 0.06 -3.74
C HIS A 94 22.56 1.36 -2.95
N PRO A 95 22.56 2.55 -3.59
CA PRO A 95 22.24 3.82 -2.93
C PRO A 95 20.80 3.95 -2.41
N ALA A 96 19.86 3.17 -2.97
CA ALA A 96 18.44 3.16 -2.59
C ALA A 96 18.07 2.16 -1.47
N ARG A 97 19.07 1.49 -0.87
CA ARG A 97 18.84 0.37 0.05
C ARG A 97 18.08 0.76 1.31
N LEU A 98 17.20 -0.11 1.78
CA LEU A 98 16.25 0.20 2.85
C LEU A 98 16.87 0.32 4.25
N TYR A 99 17.86 -0.52 4.56
CA TYR A 99 18.31 -0.77 5.95
C TYR A 99 19.52 0.05 6.39
N THR A 100 19.98 1.01 5.60
CA THR A 100 21.11 1.87 5.98
C THR A 100 20.83 3.36 5.73
N LEU A 101 19.61 3.71 5.38
CA LEU A 101 19.21 5.10 5.30
C LEU A 101 18.84 5.55 6.72
N ASP A 102 19.28 6.75 7.10
CA ASP A 102 19.00 7.32 8.42
C ASP A 102 17.49 7.39 8.69
N GLU A 103 16.71 7.60 7.63
CA GLU A 103 15.26 7.54 7.63
C GLU A 103 14.74 6.24 7.00
N LEU A 104 13.68 5.70 7.59
CA LEU A 104 12.99 4.51 7.07
C LEU A 104 12.41 4.80 5.68
N LYS A 105 13.08 4.31 4.64
CA LYS A 105 12.56 4.40 3.28
C LYS A 105 11.34 3.49 3.12
N THR A 106 10.26 4.04 2.59
CA THR A 106 9.00 3.32 2.38
C THR A 106 8.54 3.48 0.94
N PHE A 107 7.79 2.52 0.42
CA PHE A 107 7.04 2.70 -0.83
C PHE A 107 5.54 2.73 -0.57
N GLN A 108 4.83 3.50 -1.38
CA GLN A 108 3.38 3.56 -1.37
C GLN A 108 2.82 2.38 -2.18
N PHE A 109 1.91 1.60 -1.60
CA PHE A 109 1.13 0.60 -2.32
C PHE A 109 -0.28 1.13 -2.52
N ASP A 110 -0.69 1.28 -3.78
CA ASP A 110 -2.02 1.75 -4.14
C ASP A 110 -3.01 0.59 -4.18
N ILE A 111 -3.99 0.61 -3.28
CA ILE A 111 -5.12 -0.32 -3.27
C ILE A 111 -6.24 0.31 -4.06
N LEU A 112 -6.77 -0.39 -5.06
CA LEU A 112 -7.83 0.13 -5.93
C LEU A 112 -9.18 -0.48 -5.60
N VAL A 113 -10.11 0.37 -5.18
CA VAL A 113 -11.53 0.05 -5.17
C VAL A 113 -12.09 0.35 -6.56
N ARG A 114 -12.36 -0.71 -7.33
CA ARG A 114 -12.84 -0.68 -8.70
C ARG A 114 -14.36 -0.72 -8.72
N TRP A 115 -14.99 0.18 -9.47
CA TRP A 115 -16.45 0.16 -9.62
C TRP A 115 -16.91 0.88 -10.88
N ASN A 116 -17.93 0.34 -11.55
CA ASN A 116 -18.52 0.89 -12.78
C ASN A 116 -19.82 1.69 -12.53
N PHE A 117 -20.18 1.93 -11.26
CA PHE A 117 -21.35 2.73 -10.86
C PHE A 117 -22.70 2.19 -11.33
N LYS A 118 -22.78 0.90 -11.68
CA LYS A 118 -24.07 0.29 -12.04
C LYS A 118 -24.82 -0.13 -10.78
N ALA A 119 -26.14 0.05 -10.79
CA ALA A 119 -27.02 -0.49 -9.76
C ALA A 119 -26.80 -2.01 -9.61
N GLU A 120 -26.95 -2.50 -8.38
CA GLU A 120 -26.72 -3.89 -7.97
C GLU A 120 -25.31 -4.45 -8.23
N VAL A 121 -24.37 -3.64 -8.72
CA VAL A 121 -22.96 -4.01 -8.84
C VAL A 121 -22.21 -3.43 -7.67
N SER A 122 -21.60 -4.27 -6.84
CA SER A 122 -20.79 -3.79 -5.72
C SER A 122 -19.40 -3.32 -6.18
N PRO A 123 -18.81 -2.34 -5.49
CA PRO A 123 -17.38 -2.05 -5.58
C PRO A 123 -16.53 -3.28 -5.24
N MET A 124 -15.35 -3.39 -5.83
CA MET A 124 -14.44 -4.52 -5.59
C MET A 124 -12.99 -4.09 -5.38
N ILE A 125 -12.29 -4.80 -4.52
CA ILE A 125 -10.82 -4.85 -4.49
C ILE A 125 -10.48 -6.23 -5.03
N THR A 126 -9.66 -6.32 -6.08
CA THR A 126 -9.41 -7.61 -6.72
C THR A 126 -8.51 -8.49 -5.86
N ALA A 127 -8.72 -9.81 -5.89
CA ALA A 127 -7.83 -10.77 -5.23
C ALA A 127 -6.37 -10.56 -5.66
N VAL A 128 -6.16 -10.25 -6.95
CA VAL A 128 -4.85 -9.96 -7.52
C VAL A 128 -4.17 -8.76 -6.83
N ASP A 129 -4.88 -7.67 -6.49
CA ASP A 129 -4.28 -6.56 -5.74
C ASP A 129 -3.75 -7.02 -4.37
N ILE A 130 -4.49 -7.92 -3.71
CA ILE A 130 -4.13 -8.47 -2.41
C ILE A 130 -2.94 -9.41 -2.54
N GLU A 131 -2.94 -10.31 -3.52
CA GLU A 131 -1.81 -11.19 -3.83
C GLU A 131 -0.53 -10.40 -4.13
N CYS A 132 -0.64 -9.32 -4.92
CA CYS A 132 0.47 -8.40 -5.19
C CYS A 132 1.04 -7.84 -3.90
N LEU A 133 0.19 -7.31 -3.01
CA LEU A 133 0.62 -6.78 -1.71
C LEU A 133 1.41 -7.81 -0.90
N PHE A 134 0.90 -9.05 -0.82
CA PHE A 134 1.56 -10.12 -0.08
C PHE A 134 2.84 -10.62 -0.75
N ASN A 135 2.92 -10.60 -2.08
CA ASN A 135 4.16 -10.89 -2.84
C ASN A 135 5.25 -9.87 -2.54
N LEU A 136 4.92 -8.57 -2.53
CA LEU A 136 5.86 -7.51 -2.18
C LEU A 136 6.28 -7.56 -0.71
N LEU A 137 5.33 -7.84 0.20
CA LEU A 137 5.63 -8.04 1.62
C LEU A 137 6.58 -9.23 1.83
N HIS A 138 6.37 -10.33 1.09
CA HIS A 138 7.26 -11.48 1.12
C HIS A 138 8.65 -11.16 0.54
N ALA A 139 8.73 -10.39 -0.54
CA ALA A 139 10.01 -9.90 -1.06
C ALA A 139 10.76 -9.05 -0.01
N LEU A 140 10.05 -8.25 0.78
CA LEU A 140 10.57 -7.45 1.89
C LEU A 140 10.94 -8.26 3.15
N LYS A 141 11.09 -9.57 3.04
CA LYS A 141 11.36 -10.44 4.20
C LYS A 141 10.27 -10.36 5.29
N GLY A 142 9.04 -10.00 4.92
CA GLY A 142 7.92 -9.83 5.84
C GLY A 142 7.91 -8.49 6.59
N ASP A 143 8.80 -7.54 6.30
CA ASP A 143 8.83 -6.26 7.00
C ASP A 143 7.77 -5.29 6.47
N ALA A 144 6.62 -5.27 7.15
CA ALA A 144 5.48 -4.43 6.80
C ALA A 144 5.75 -2.92 6.96
N ARG A 145 6.79 -2.52 7.69
CA ARG A 145 7.08 -1.09 7.97
C ARG A 145 7.50 -0.31 6.72
N HIS A 146 7.99 -1.02 5.69
CA HIS A 146 8.40 -0.43 4.42
C HIS A 146 7.25 -0.20 3.43
N ILE A 147 6.02 -0.60 3.77
CA ILE A 147 4.85 -0.48 2.90
C ILE A 147 3.87 0.54 3.50
N LYS A 148 3.61 1.63 2.76
CA LYS A 148 2.55 2.60 3.08
C LYS A 148 1.34 2.33 2.20
N LEU A 149 0.25 1.87 2.79
CA LEU A 149 -0.99 1.61 2.07
C LEU A 149 -1.72 2.93 1.79
N LYS A 150 -2.18 3.13 0.55
CA LYS A 150 -3.14 4.18 0.20
C LYS A 150 -4.30 3.59 -0.57
N LEU A 151 -5.51 4.05 -0.23
CA LEU A 151 -6.74 3.58 -0.85
C LEU A 151 -7.20 4.59 -1.90
N PHE A 152 -7.27 4.12 -3.13
CA PHE A 152 -7.79 4.87 -4.27
C PHE A 152 -9.02 4.17 -4.79
N ARG A 153 -9.85 4.95 -5.46
CA ARG A 153 -10.91 4.41 -6.28
C ARG A 153 -10.52 4.50 -7.75
N LYS A 154 -11.00 3.55 -8.54
CA LYS A 154 -10.88 3.49 -10.00
C LYS A 154 -12.27 3.40 -10.64
N ASP A 155 -12.55 4.30 -11.58
CA ASP A 155 -13.70 4.19 -12.48
C ASP A 155 -13.45 3.07 -13.50
N MET A 156 -14.36 2.10 -13.56
CA MET A 156 -14.28 0.93 -14.44
C MET A 156 -15.21 0.99 -15.65
N ARG A 157 -15.86 2.14 -15.91
CA ARG A 157 -16.64 2.32 -17.15
C ARG A 157 -15.72 2.34 -18.38
N ASP A 158 -14.50 2.83 -18.20
CA ASP A 158 -13.40 2.66 -19.14
C ASP A 158 -12.16 2.08 -18.41
N PRO A 159 -11.96 0.76 -18.44
CA PRO A 159 -10.89 0.10 -17.69
C PRO A 159 -9.49 0.40 -18.25
N THR A 160 -9.37 0.89 -19.49
CA THR A 160 -8.07 1.14 -20.13
C THR A 160 -7.58 2.58 -19.94
N ASP A 161 -8.46 3.51 -19.54
CA ASP A 161 -8.09 4.90 -19.30
C ASP A 161 -7.26 5.06 -18.02
N LEU A 162 -5.96 5.32 -18.15
CA LEU A 162 -5.03 5.57 -17.04
C LEU A 162 -4.98 7.03 -16.57
N GLY A 163 -5.86 7.88 -17.10
CA GLY A 163 -5.94 9.28 -16.77
C GLY A 163 -6.17 9.52 -15.28
N VAL A 164 -5.61 10.62 -14.76
CA VAL A 164 -5.82 11.06 -13.37
C VAL A 164 -7.31 11.27 -13.04
N ASN A 165 -8.14 11.48 -14.06
CA ASN A 165 -9.58 11.69 -13.93
C ASN A 165 -10.35 10.42 -13.55
N THR A 166 -9.81 9.22 -13.86
CA THR A 166 -10.47 7.95 -13.52
C THR A 166 -10.02 7.40 -12.16
N ARG A 167 -9.08 8.07 -11.50
CA ARG A 167 -8.47 7.60 -10.25
C ARG A 167 -8.32 8.73 -9.23
N LYS A 168 -9.02 8.61 -8.11
CA LYS A 168 -9.02 9.60 -7.02
C LYS A 168 -8.75 8.92 -5.69
N GLU A 169 -7.96 9.55 -4.83
CA GLU A 169 -7.75 9.06 -3.46
C GLU A 169 -9.09 9.08 -2.71
N ILE A 170 -9.40 8.00 -2.01
CA ILE A 170 -10.56 7.97 -1.12
C ILE A 170 -10.21 8.76 0.14
N ALA A 171 -11.04 9.74 0.50
CA ALA A 171 -10.86 10.60 1.67
C ALA A 171 -9.43 11.16 1.80
N PRO A 172 -8.97 12.02 0.85
CA PRO A 172 -7.70 12.71 1.00
C PRO A 172 -7.75 13.52 2.30
N ASN A 173 -6.72 13.43 3.13
CA ASN A 173 -6.64 14.05 4.47
C ASN A 173 -7.54 13.44 5.56
N HIS A 174 -8.09 12.24 5.35
CA HIS A 174 -8.90 11.55 6.37
C HIS A 174 -10.17 12.31 6.80
N THR A 175 -10.71 13.16 5.92
CA THR A 175 -11.94 13.93 6.17
C THR A 175 -13.16 13.33 5.48
N GLY A 176 -14.36 13.71 5.94
CA GLY A 176 -15.63 13.30 5.32
C GLY A 176 -16.09 11.89 5.72
N ARG A 177 -17.24 11.46 5.19
CA ARG A 177 -17.86 10.16 5.56
C ARG A 177 -17.11 8.96 5.00
N SER A 178 -16.48 9.07 3.83
CA SER A 178 -15.70 7.99 3.22
C SER A 178 -14.43 7.61 4.02
N ARG A 179 -14.01 8.43 5.00
CA ARG A 179 -12.88 8.12 5.89
C ARG A 179 -13.07 6.81 6.65
N PHE A 180 -14.30 6.49 7.07
CA PHE A 180 -14.58 5.28 7.87
C PHE A 180 -14.32 4.01 7.07
N MET A 181 -14.74 4.00 5.80
CA MET A 181 -14.45 2.91 4.88
C MET A 181 -12.94 2.78 4.65
N LYS A 182 -12.25 3.90 4.40
CA LYS A 182 -10.78 3.94 4.23
C LYS A 182 -10.07 3.35 5.44
N GLU A 183 -10.31 3.89 6.63
CA GLU A 183 -9.68 3.45 7.89
C GLU A 183 -9.89 1.96 8.13
N ARG A 184 -11.10 1.45 7.87
CA ARG A 184 -11.42 0.04 8.09
C ARG A 184 -10.67 -0.90 7.13
N ILE A 185 -10.67 -0.60 5.84
CA ILE A 185 -9.96 -1.40 4.83
C ILE A 185 -8.46 -1.37 5.11
N LEU A 186 -7.89 -0.19 5.36
CA LEU A 186 -6.46 -0.04 5.63
C LEU A 186 -6.04 -0.75 6.92
N ASN A 187 -6.86 -0.65 7.99
CA ASN A 187 -6.58 -1.34 9.25
C ASN A 187 -6.62 -2.87 9.09
N PHE A 188 -7.61 -3.39 8.36
CA PHE A 188 -7.71 -4.83 8.11
C PHE A 188 -6.48 -5.36 7.34
N LEU A 189 -6.10 -4.67 6.26
CA LEU A 189 -4.91 -5.01 5.49
C LEU A 189 -3.64 -4.95 6.35
N HIS A 190 -3.50 -3.90 7.16
CA HIS A 190 -2.36 -3.76 8.06
C HIS A 190 -2.27 -4.91 9.06
N ILE A 191 -3.39 -5.30 9.69
CA ILE A 191 -3.44 -6.46 10.60
C ILE A 191 -3.02 -7.75 9.87
N SER A 192 -3.53 -7.99 8.65
CA SER A 192 -3.16 -9.18 7.88
C SER A 192 -1.68 -9.20 7.49
N MET A 193 -1.11 -8.06 7.12
CA MET A 193 0.33 -7.93 6.86
C MET A 193 1.14 -8.22 8.13
N MET A 194 0.74 -7.67 9.27
CA MET A 194 1.42 -7.91 10.54
C MET A 194 1.37 -9.38 10.98
N LYS A 195 0.26 -10.10 10.72
CA LYS A 195 0.21 -11.56 10.95
C LYS A 195 1.29 -12.29 10.17
N TYR A 196 1.51 -11.91 8.92
CA TYR A 196 2.58 -12.47 8.10
C TYR A 196 3.98 -12.13 8.63
N THR A 197 4.21 -10.87 9.01
CA THR A 197 5.45 -10.40 9.65
C THR A 197 5.79 -11.23 10.89
N VAL A 198 4.81 -11.40 11.79
CA VAL A 198 4.97 -12.15 13.03
C VAL A 198 5.27 -13.62 12.74
N TYR A 199 4.48 -14.28 11.89
CA TYR A 199 4.69 -15.69 11.54
C TYR A 199 6.09 -15.94 11.01
N ARG A 200 6.57 -15.08 10.10
CA ARG A 200 7.88 -15.22 9.47
C ARG A 200 9.03 -14.97 10.44
N ASN A 201 8.92 -13.95 11.30
CA ASN A 201 9.98 -13.55 12.21
C ASN A 201 10.03 -14.39 13.49
N GLU A 202 8.89 -14.83 14.02
CA GLU A 202 8.84 -15.74 15.18
C GLU A 202 9.28 -17.16 14.81
N SER A 203 9.04 -17.57 13.56
CA SER A 203 9.59 -18.79 12.96
C SER A 203 11.12 -18.78 12.84
N MET A 204 11.79 -17.63 13.02
CA MET A 204 13.24 -17.47 13.06
C MET A 204 13.84 -17.43 14.48
N LYS A 205 13.07 -17.67 15.56
CA LYS A 205 13.62 -17.67 16.92
C LYS A 205 14.70 -18.77 17.09
N TYR A 206 15.94 -18.33 17.29
CA TYR A 206 17.07 -19.15 17.75
C TYR A 206 16.75 -19.78 19.11
N PRO A 207 17.22 -21.01 19.40
CA PRO A 207 17.15 -21.54 20.76
C PRO A 207 17.93 -20.62 21.70
N SER A 208 17.32 -20.22 22.81
CA SER A 208 18.03 -19.56 23.92
C SER A 208 19.00 -20.56 24.58
N ASP A 209 20.21 -20.10 24.91
CA ASP A 209 21.34 -20.86 25.50
C ASP A 209 21.07 -21.57 26.85
N SER A 210 19.82 -21.67 27.32
CA SER A 210 19.48 -22.24 28.63
C SER A 210 18.97 -23.68 28.62
N ASP A 211 18.80 -24.34 27.47
CA ASP A 211 18.29 -25.71 27.39
C ASP A 211 19.37 -26.73 26.96
N SER A 212 20.36 -26.91 27.82
CA SER A 212 21.55 -27.75 27.58
C SER A 212 21.32 -29.27 27.70
N SER A 213 20.12 -29.81 27.48
CA SER A 213 19.88 -31.25 27.66
C SER A 213 18.97 -31.96 26.65
N LYS A 214 18.51 -31.29 25.59
CA LYS A 214 17.89 -31.98 24.45
C LYS A 214 18.85 -31.98 23.28
N LYS A 215 19.31 -33.19 22.93
CA LYS A 215 20.12 -33.48 21.73
C LYS A 215 19.66 -32.60 20.57
N LEU A 216 20.49 -31.62 20.23
CA LEU A 216 20.41 -30.84 19.01
C LEU A 216 20.54 -31.80 17.81
N SER A 217 19.41 -32.25 17.28
CA SER A 217 19.37 -32.60 15.87
C SER A 217 19.47 -31.28 15.11
N PHE A 218 20.68 -30.94 14.69
CA PHE A 218 20.90 -29.97 13.64
C PHE A 218 20.29 -30.53 12.36
N THR A 219 19.00 -30.29 12.15
CA THR A 219 18.51 -30.17 10.80
C THR A 219 19.00 -28.80 10.36
N ILE A 220 20.00 -28.76 9.49
CA ILE A 220 20.23 -27.61 8.62
C ILE A 220 18.85 -27.29 8.06
N VAL A 221 18.21 -26.22 8.55
CA VAL A 221 16.84 -25.85 8.20
C VAL A 221 16.88 -25.51 6.73
N GLY A 222 16.63 -26.51 5.89
CA GLY A 222 16.32 -26.33 4.50
C GLY A 222 15.20 -25.29 4.40
N ASP A 223 15.34 -24.43 3.40
CA ASP A 223 14.47 -23.31 3.07
C ASP A 223 13.01 -23.52 3.54
N ARG A 224 12.62 -22.90 4.67
CA ARG A 224 11.20 -22.78 5.06
C ARG A 224 10.42 -21.88 4.10
N GLU A 225 11.04 -21.47 3.01
CA GLU A 225 10.46 -20.61 1.98
C GLU A 225 9.17 -21.21 1.42
N GLU A 226 9.10 -22.53 1.19
CA GLU A 226 7.86 -23.18 0.76
C GLU A 226 6.72 -23.01 1.78
N GLU A 227 7.03 -23.07 3.07
CA GLU A 227 6.06 -22.87 4.15
C GLU A 227 5.61 -21.41 4.23
N PHE A 228 6.56 -20.48 4.09
CA PHE A 228 6.26 -19.05 4.06
C PHE A 228 5.43 -18.65 2.84
N VAL A 229 5.67 -19.27 1.68
CA VAL A 229 4.86 -19.09 0.47
C VAL A 229 3.44 -19.61 0.69
N LYS A 230 3.27 -20.83 1.21
CA LYS A 230 1.94 -21.38 1.53
C LYS A 230 1.16 -20.51 2.51
N TYR A 231 1.82 -20.02 3.57
CA TYR A 231 1.17 -19.15 4.55
C TYR A 231 0.81 -17.79 3.96
N LYS A 232 1.70 -17.20 3.14
CA LYS A 232 1.45 -15.97 2.39
C LYS A 232 0.21 -16.12 1.50
N ASP A 233 0.13 -17.18 0.71
CA ASP A 233 -1.00 -17.43 -0.21
C ASP A 233 -2.32 -17.63 0.56
N SER A 234 -2.27 -18.38 1.66
CA SER A 234 -3.42 -18.58 2.53
C SER A 234 -3.91 -17.26 3.13
N LEU A 235 -3.00 -16.40 3.61
CA LEU A 235 -3.36 -15.07 4.14
C LEU A 235 -3.89 -14.14 3.06
N ALA A 236 -3.31 -14.13 1.86
CA ALA A 236 -3.80 -13.34 0.74
C ALA A 236 -5.24 -13.74 0.38
N ASN A 237 -5.49 -15.05 0.24
CA ASN A 237 -6.82 -15.59 -0.04
C ASN A 237 -7.84 -15.24 1.05
N SER A 238 -7.50 -15.47 2.32
CA SER A 238 -8.38 -15.14 3.45
C SER A 238 -8.66 -13.63 3.56
N THR A 239 -7.65 -12.81 3.28
CA THR A 239 -7.76 -11.34 3.27
C THR A 239 -8.69 -10.89 2.14
N SER A 240 -8.52 -11.42 0.93
CA SER A 240 -9.40 -11.12 -0.21
C SER A 240 -10.85 -11.49 0.09
N GLN A 241 -11.10 -12.72 0.55
CA GLN A 241 -12.45 -13.18 0.89
C GLN A 241 -13.11 -12.30 1.95
N THR A 242 -12.34 -11.85 2.95
CA THR A 242 -12.88 -10.99 4.01
C THR A 242 -13.22 -9.60 3.48
N LEU A 243 -12.38 -9.04 2.61
CA LEU A 243 -12.65 -7.75 1.96
C LEU A 243 -13.87 -7.84 1.03
N ASP A 244 -14.01 -8.92 0.26
CA ASP A 244 -15.21 -9.15 -0.55
C ASP A 244 -16.46 -9.21 0.34
N CYS A 245 -16.38 -9.93 1.46
CA CYS A 245 -17.45 -9.98 2.45
C CYS A 245 -17.73 -8.63 3.13
N MET A 246 -16.92 -7.58 2.96
CA MET A 246 -17.26 -6.25 3.49
C MET A 246 -18.40 -5.59 2.72
N TRP A 247 -18.65 -5.99 1.47
CA TRP A 247 -19.65 -5.38 0.61
C TRP A 247 -21.06 -5.99 0.79
N TYR A 248 -21.15 -7.25 1.17
CA TYR A 248 -22.37 -8.07 1.06
C TYR A 248 -23.26 -8.31 2.31
N PRO A 249 -22.93 -7.93 3.57
CA PRO A 249 -23.69 -8.44 4.71
C PRO A 249 -24.86 -7.54 5.14
N ASP A 250 -25.02 -6.33 4.58
CA ASP A 250 -26.05 -5.38 5.01
C ASP A 250 -26.35 -4.36 3.89
N ALA A 251 -27.61 -4.33 3.44
CA ALA A 251 -28.09 -3.42 2.41
C ALA A 251 -27.81 -1.93 2.73
N ILE A 252 -27.86 -1.54 4.01
CA ILE A 252 -27.61 -0.15 4.43
C ILE A 252 -26.13 0.20 4.24
N LYS A 253 -25.23 -0.74 4.56
CA LYS A 253 -23.78 -0.51 4.45
C LYS A 253 -23.33 -0.49 3.00
N GLN A 254 -23.89 -1.39 2.19
CA GLN A 254 -23.66 -1.39 0.75
C GLN A 254 -24.13 -0.07 0.14
N GLY A 255 -25.36 0.38 0.45
CA GLY A 255 -25.90 1.65 -0.03
C GLY A 255 -25.10 2.86 0.42
N PHE A 256 -24.56 2.85 1.66
CA PHE A 256 -23.64 3.88 2.10
C PHE A 256 -22.38 3.92 1.24
N VAL A 257 -21.73 2.78 0.99
CA VAL A 257 -20.51 2.70 0.20
C VAL A 257 -20.78 3.24 -1.20
N GLU A 258 -21.80 2.71 -1.88
CA GLU A 258 -22.20 3.12 -3.23
C GLU A 258 -22.44 4.64 -3.30
N HIS A 259 -23.26 5.16 -2.40
CA HIS A 259 -23.57 6.59 -2.33
C HIS A 259 -22.33 7.47 -2.04
N GLN A 260 -21.49 7.11 -1.06
CA GLN A 260 -20.28 7.87 -0.76
C GLN A 260 -19.27 7.80 -1.90
N MET A 261 -19.20 6.66 -2.59
CA MET A 261 -18.36 6.49 -3.75
C MET A 261 -18.83 7.40 -4.89
N CYS A 262 -20.13 7.45 -5.23
CA CYS A 262 -20.67 8.41 -6.23
C CYS A 262 -20.29 9.85 -5.90
N LYS A 263 -20.51 10.28 -4.65
CA LYS A 263 -20.12 11.63 -4.20
C LYS A 263 -18.64 11.92 -4.33
N ALA A 264 -17.77 10.95 -4.06
CA ALA A 264 -16.33 11.15 -4.15
C ALA A 264 -15.86 11.42 -5.59
N PHE A 265 -16.58 10.93 -6.61
CA PHE A 265 -16.19 10.98 -8.02
C PHE A 265 -17.03 11.95 -8.85
N ASP A 266 -17.84 12.77 -8.17
CA ASP A 266 -18.72 13.73 -8.83
C ASP A 266 -19.63 13.04 -9.87
N VAL A 267 -19.97 11.77 -9.61
CA VAL A 267 -20.91 10.99 -10.42
C VAL A 267 -22.32 11.21 -9.87
N PRO A 268 -23.30 11.51 -10.74
CA PRO A 268 -24.69 11.68 -10.32
C PRO A 268 -25.17 10.49 -9.49
N VAL A 269 -25.66 10.77 -8.29
CA VAL A 269 -26.21 9.74 -7.40
C VAL A 269 -27.53 9.20 -7.95
N THR A 270 -28.20 9.95 -8.83
CA THR A 270 -29.44 9.56 -9.53
C THR A 270 -29.37 8.20 -10.21
N ASP A 271 -28.17 7.79 -10.65
CA ASP A 271 -27.95 6.50 -11.34
C ASP A 271 -28.06 5.30 -10.38
N ILE A 272 -27.92 5.53 -9.07
CA ILE A 272 -27.99 4.52 -8.02
C ILE A 272 -29.02 4.84 -6.94
N GLU A 273 -29.70 5.99 -6.96
CA GLU A 273 -30.67 6.39 -5.93
C GLU A 273 -31.85 5.41 -5.81
N ASN A 274 -32.21 4.76 -6.92
CA ASN A 274 -33.23 3.73 -6.97
C ASN A 274 -32.68 2.30 -6.71
N ASP A 275 -31.37 2.14 -6.55
CA ASP A 275 -30.78 0.88 -6.10
C ASP A 275 -31.33 0.55 -4.70
N LYS A 276 -31.75 -0.70 -4.48
CA LYS A 276 -32.39 -1.13 -3.23
C LYS A 276 -31.52 -0.87 -2.00
N HIS A 277 -30.19 -0.97 -2.11
CA HIS A 277 -29.25 -0.73 -1.02
C HIS A 277 -29.12 0.77 -0.75
N THR A 278 -28.93 1.56 -1.80
CA THR A 278 -28.83 3.02 -1.68
C THR A 278 -30.14 3.64 -1.19
N ALA A 279 -31.29 3.17 -1.67
CA ALA A 279 -32.62 3.58 -1.19
C ALA A 279 -32.82 3.22 0.29
N ALA A 280 -32.43 2.01 0.71
CA ALA A 280 -32.47 1.61 2.12
C ALA A 280 -31.56 2.49 3.00
N TYR A 281 -30.36 2.82 2.52
CA TYR A 281 -29.46 3.76 3.20
C TYR A 281 -30.06 5.17 3.34
N LEU A 282 -30.62 5.71 2.25
CA LEU A 282 -31.21 7.04 2.25
C LEU A 282 -32.47 7.12 3.13
N ALA A 283 -33.32 6.09 3.11
CA ALA A 283 -34.55 6.02 3.89
C ALA A 283 -34.30 5.94 5.40
N THR A 284 -33.21 5.28 5.82
CA THR A 284 -32.90 5.10 7.24
C THR A 284 -32.29 6.35 7.87
N GLY A 285 -31.66 7.24 7.09
CA GLY A 285 -31.01 8.45 7.60
C GLY A 285 -29.85 8.18 8.57
N VAL A 286 -29.49 6.90 8.77
CA VAL A 286 -28.52 6.47 9.77
C VAL A 286 -27.14 6.93 9.31
N ALA A 287 -26.56 7.87 10.06
CA ALA A 287 -25.12 7.97 10.16
C ALA A 287 -24.65 6.61 10.66
N ILE A 288 -23.93 5.84 9.84
CA ILE A 288 -23.27 4.60 10.29
C ILE A 288 -22.69 4.90 11.68
N PRO A 289 -23.13 4.20 12.74
CA PRO A 289 -22.70 4.50 14.09
C PRO A 289 -21.20 4.65 14.08
N ALA A 290 -20.72 5.79 14.57
CA ALA A 290 -19.31 6.05 14.68
C ALA A 290 -18.67 4.81 15.34
N LEU A 291 -17.70 4.20 14.66
CA LEU A 291 -16.84 3.15 15.21
C LEU A 291 -15.91 3.79 16.27
N THR A 292 -16.48 4.55 17.21
CA THR A 292 -15.80 5.30 18.28
C THR A 292 -15.72 4.53 19.59
N THR A 293 -16.10 3.26 19.61
CA THR A 293 -15.85 2.39 20.76
C THR A 293 -14.92 1.29 20.29
N GLU A 294 -13.70 1.34 20.82
CA GLU A 294 -12.70 0.27 20.93
C GLU A 294 -12.68 -0.77 19.82
N ILE A 295 -11.56 -0.86 19.11
CA ILE A 295 -11.27 -1.91 18.13
C ILE A 295 -11.32 -3.28 18.85
N THR A 296 -12.51 -3.85 18.97
CA THR A 296 -12.71 -5.28 19.14
C THR A 296 -12.98 -5.84 17.74
N PRO A 297 -12.21 -6.84 17.27
CA PRO A 297 -12.38 -7.44 15.94
C PRO A 297 -13.72 -8.15 15.69
N GLN A 298 -14.72 -8.02 16.57
CA GLN A 298 -15.84 -8.95 16.67
C GLN A 298 -17.11 -8.56 15.89
N LEU A 299 -17.25 -7.33 15.41
CA LEU A 299 -18.53 -6.94 14.78
C LEU A 299 -18.74 -7.43 13.33
N TRP A 300 -17.75 -8.12 12.75
CA TRP A 300 -17.83 -8.68 11.39
C TRP A 300 -17.21 -10.08 11.30
N THR A 301 -17.29 -10.87 12.37
CA THR A 301 -17.10 -12.32 12.27
C THR A 301 -18.43 -12.97 11.89
N ARG A 302 -18.42 -13.83 10.85
CA ARG A 302 -19.53 -14.75 10.55
C ARG A 302 -19.99 -15.44 11.83
N GLY A 303 -21.30 -15.39 12.10
CA GLY A 303 -21.94 -16.25 13.11
C GLY A 303 -22.66 -15.50 14.24
N GLN A 304 -23.74 -14.80 13.91
CA GLN A 304 -24.94 -14.71 14.75
C GLN A 304 -26.16 -14.54 13.83
N LEU A 305 -26.49 -15.62 13.12
CA LEU A 305 -27.82 -16.21 12.88
C LEU A 305 -27.58 -17.61 12.28
#